data_AF-A0A8J6MYE6-F1
#
_entry.id   AF-A0A8J6MYE6-F1
#
_cell.length_a   1.000
_cell.length_b   1.000
_cell.length_c   1.000
_cell.angle_alpha   90.00
_cell.angle_beta   90.00
_cell.angle_gamma   90.00
#
_symmetry.space_group_name_H-M   'P 1'
#
loop_
_entity.id
_entity.type
_entity.pdbx_description
1 polymer ?
#
loop_
_entity_poly.entity_id
_entity_poly.type
_entity_poly.pdbx_seq_one_letter_code
_entity_poly.pdbx_strand_id
1 'polypeptide(L)'
;MALNLDAIGKKIGPVSKEYNWKDLVLYALGVGAGFDELEYCYEDQLKVIPSFSIASVFEFLAEVGISSNVDLSGVLHGEQDIIFHNPIPTEGTLSTEGVITHMYDKGKGRGALVVAEADTYHSNGSKLFTNIFTIFGRKDGGFGGDPGPTEAVDFPDRAPDFEEQGTPMSHQPLLYRLSGDIFQLHVDPGFAKASGFEQPIMHGLCTHGFACRAVIKHLFPGEPERMTRFRVRFSRTLYPGIPITTQIWKEKEGRAVFRTLNAENGEVVIDQGIVEWMNAEELERRARLGGINFDGQVAIVTGAGAGLGRAYALELGRLGAKVVVNDLGGARDGTGGGNSAADQVVEEIKSSGGEALANYDSVATAEGGQAIVDSAVEAFGKVDIVINNAGILRDKTLAKMEPENWDAVMDVHLKGAYNVTRPAFVKMRENRYGRIILTTSGAGLYGNFGQTNYSAAKMGLLGFMNTIRIEGDKHNIKVNTIAPVAATRLTEDVLPPELFEKLKPEFVAPLVLYLCSEQCTETGAVYNAGMGYYNRAAVVTGPGAVVGDGKEIPTPEAVAASIGKIKSLEDAEEFPDAMAAFGPMLDAFSPKKKGTASEESGGLTVAGVFENIPG
;
A
#
# COMPACT_ATOMS: atom_id res chain seq x y z
N MET A 1 -16.42 18.55 -28.08
CA MET A 1 -17.31 17.37 -27.92
C MET A 1 -17.97 17.46 -26.55
N ALA A 2 -18.94 16.61 -26.21
CA ALA A 2 -19.46 16.58 -24.83
C ALA A 2 -18.52 15.73 -23.94
N LEU A 3 -18.22 16.21 -22.73
CA LEU A 3 -17.46 15.44 -21.74
C LEU A 3 -18.16 14.11 -21.42
N ASN A 4 -17.35 13.08 -21.17
CA ASN A 4 -17.82 11.75 -20.80
C ASN A 4 -17.94 11.61 -19.27
N LEU A 5 -19.10 11.96 -18.72
CA LEU A 5 -19.34 11.88 -17.28
C LEU A 5 -19.34 10.43 -16.75
N ASP A 6 -19.64 9.45 -17.60
CA ASP A 6 -19.59 8.02 -17.24
C ASP A 6 -18.15 7.52 -17.02
N ALA A 7 -17.13 8.34 -17.27
CA ALA A 7 -15.74 8.02 -16.98
C ALA A 7 -15.38 8.17 -15.49
N ILE A 8 -16.20 8.90 -14.71
CA ILE A 8 -15.95 9.11 -13.28
C ILE A 8 -15.98 7.77 -12.54
N GLY A 9 -14.96 7.51 -11.72
CA GLY A 9 -14.79 6.29 -10.94
C GLY A 9 -14.36 5.05 -11.74
N LYS A 10 -14.21 5.14 -13.07
CA LYS A 10 -13.65 4.03 -13.86
C LYS A 10 -12.13 3.98 -13.72
N LYS A 11 -11.60 2.77 -13.52
CA LYS A 11 -10.16 2.51 -13.42
C LYS A 11 -9.46 2.81 -14.74
N ILE A 12 -8.33 3.52 -14.65
CA ILE A 12 -7.37 3.79 -15.73
C ILE A 12 -6.03 3.17 -15.32
N GLY A 13 -5.37 2.49 -16.26
CA GLY A 13 -4.11 1.77 -16.02
C GLY A 13 -4.27 0.32 -15.51
N PRO A 14 -3.18 -0.34 -15.12
CA PRO A 14 -1.85 0.25 -14.94
C PRO A 14 -1.17 0.63 -16.25
N VAL A 15 -0.50 1.77 -16.25
CA VAL A 15 0.41 2.23 -17.31
C VAL A 15 1.83 2.13 -16.80
N SER A 16 2.73 1.52 -17.57
CA SER A 16 4.10 1.23 -17.13
C SER A 16 5.13 2.05 -17.90
N LYS A 17 6.11 2.62 -17.18
CA LYS A 17 7.22 3.37 -17.76
C LYS A 17 8.55 2.92 -17.15
N GLU A 18 9.45 2.44 -17.99
CA GLU A 18 10.85 2.24 -17.61
C GLU A 18 11.60 3.57 -17.64
N TYR A 19 12.54 3.74 -16.70
CA TYR A 19 13.42 4.89 -16.63
C TYR A 19 14.77 4.50 -16.03
N ASN A 20 15.79 5.26 -16.36
CA ASN A 20 17.12 5.14 -15.79
C ASN A 20 17.71 6.53 -15.51
N TRP A 21 18.96 6.56 -15.06
CA TRP A 21 19.68 7.80 -14.75
C TRP A 21 19.70 8.82 -15.90
N LYS A 22 19.68 8.38 -17.16
CA LYS A 22 19.68 9.30 -18.32
C LYS A 22 18.37 10.06 -18.43
N ASP A 23 17.24 9.41 -18.14
CA ASP A 23 15.93 10.04 -18.17
C ASP A 23 15.82 11.09 -17.06
N LEU A 24 16.43 10.82 -15.90
CA LEU A 24 16.50 11.74 -14.78
C LEU A 24 17.35 12.97 -15.08
N VAL A 25 18.56 12.76 -15.63
CA VAL A 25 19.45 13.86 -16.02
C VAL A 25 18.82 14.69 -17.15
N LEU A 26 18.19 14.04 -18.14
CA LEU A 26 17.48 14.72 -19.21
C LEU A 26 16.34 15.60 -18.66
N TYR A 27 15.57 15.07 -17.71
CA TYR A 27 14.53 15.84 -17.04
C TYR A 27 15.12 17.02 -16.26
N ALA A 28 16.17 16.80 -15.47
CA ALA A 28 16.83 17.82 -14.67
C ALA A 28 17.31 18.99 -15.54
N LEU A 29 18.00 18.70 -16.64
CA LEU A 29 18.41 19.71 -17.63
C LEU A 29 17.19 20.40 -18.27
N GLY A 30 16.12 19.62 -18.54
CA GLY A 30 14.85 20.11 -19.06
C GLY A 30 14.15 21.11 -18.14
N VAL A 31 14.39 21.06 -16.83
CA VAL A 31 13.89 22.02 -15.83
C VAL A 31 14.98 22.98 -15.34
N GLY A 32 16.08 23.08 -16.09
CA GLY A 32 17.13 24.09 -15.96
C GLY A 32 18.23 23.80 -14.95
N ALA A 33 18.36 22.56 -14.45
CA ALA A 33 19.50 22.16 -13.63
C ALA A 33 20.80 22.26 -14.42
N GLY A 34 21.92 22.49 -13.74
CA GLY A 34 23.20 22.76 -14.38
C GLY A 34 24.39 22.44 -13.48
N PHE A 35 25.53 23.07 -13.79
CA PHE A 35 26.79 22.85 -13.05
C PHE A 35 26.75 23.28 -11.58
N ASP A 36 25.79 24.11 -11.20
CA ASP A 36 25.54 24.54 -9.83
C ASP A 36 24.72 23.53 -9.02
N GLU A 37 24.20 22.47 -9.66
CA GLU A 37 23.42 21.41 -9.02
C GLU A 37 23.78 20.03 -9.61
N LEU A 38 25.06 19.68 -9.55
CA LEU A 38 25.57 18.42 -10.11
C LEU A 38 24.93 17.18 -9.46
N GLU A 39 24.37 17.28 -8.26
CA GLU A 39 23.57 16.20 -7.67
C GLU A 39 22.38 15.78 -8.54
N TYR A 40 21.90 16.60 -9.49
CA TYR A 40 20.83 16.22 -10.43
C TYR A 40 21.33 15.86 -11.83
N CYS A 41 22.60 16.14 -12.13
CA CYS A 41 23.15 16.03 -13.48
C CYS A 41 24.33 15.05 -13.59
N TYR A 42 24.86 14.55 -12.48
CA TYR A 42 26.01 13.66 -12.42
C TYR A 42 25.65 12.33 -11.77
N GLU A 43 25.82 11.24 -12.53
CA GLU A 43 25.38 9.89 -12.18
C GLU A 43 25.99 9.31 -10.90
N ASP A 44 27.18 9.77 -10.50
CA ASP A 44 27.92 9.25 -9.32
C ASP A 44 27.26 9.61 -7.98
N GLN A 45 26.44 10.65 -7.96
CA GLN A 45 25.76 11.16 -6.76
C GLN A 45 24.31 11.58 -7.06
N LEU A 46 23.70 10.91 -8.04
CA LEU A 46 22.44 11.33 -8.62
C LEU A 46 21.30 11.27 -7.60
N LYS A 47 20.65 12.41 -7.42
CA LYS A 47 19.38 12.57 -6.72
C LYS A 47 18.27 12.87 -7.72
N VAL A 48 17.05 12.55 -7.35
CA VAL A 48 15.87 12.77 -8.21
C VAL A 48 15.18 14.07 -7.81
N ILE A 49 14.99 14.99 -8.75
CA ILE A 49 14.12 16.15 -8.54
C ILE A 49 12.68 15.63 -8.42
N PRO A 50 11.95 15.87 -7.31
CA PRO A 50 10.66 15.25 -7.04
C PRO A 50 9.61 15.50 -8.14
N SER A 51 9.70 16.63 -8.85
CA SER A 51 8.81 16.95 -9.98
C SER A 51 8.98 16.03 -11.20
N PHE A 52 10.02 15.18 -11.26
CA PHE A 52 10.14 14.10 -12.25
C PHE A 52 8.94 13.14 -12.20
N SER A 53 8.27 13.02 -11.06
CA SER A 53 7.02 12.24 -10.91
C SER A 53 6.00 12.56 -12.00
N ILE A 54 5.87 13.82 -12.41
CA ILE A 54 4.97 14.24 -13.50
C ILE A 54 5.44 13.70 -14.85
N ALA A 55 6.75 13.81 -15.13
CA ALA A 55 7.33 13.29 -16.36
C ALA A 55 7.12 11.78 -16.49
N SER A 56 6.97 11.09 -15.37
CA SER A 56 6.71 9.66 -15.37
C SER A 56 5.26 9.24 -15.68
N VAL A 57 4.29 10.16 -15.62
CA VAL A 57 2.85 9.85 -15.72
C VAL A 57 2.16 10.43 -16.97
N PHE A 58 2.89 10.97 -17.95
CA PHE A 58 2.30 11.57 -19.15
C PHE A 58 1.36 10.65 -19.94
N GLU A 59 1.66 9.36 -20.02
CA GLU A 59 0.77 8.39 -20.68
C GLU A 59 -0.56 8.24 -19.92
N PHE A 60 -0.52 8.24 -18.58
CA PHE A 60 -1.74 8.24 -17.77
C PHE A 60 -2.55 9.54 -17.96
N LEU A 61 -1.88 10.70 -18.03
CA LEU A 61 -2.54 11.98 -18.33
C LEU A 61 -3.25 11.96 -19.69
N ALA A 62 -2.61 11.34 -20.71
CA ALA A 62 -3.21 11.18 -22.03
C ALA A 62 -4.47 10.29 -21.97
N GLU A 63 -4.42 9.17 -21.24
CA GLU A 63 -5.57 8.29 -21.03
C GLU A 63 -6.73 8.98 -20.30
N VAL A 64 -6.45 9.86 -19.34
CA VAL A 64 -7.49 10.69 -18.69
C VAL A 64 -8.11 11.65 -19.70
N GLY A 65 -7.31 12.30 -20.55
CA GLY A 65 -7.82 13.17 -21.62
C GLY A 65 -8.72 12.43 -22.60
N ILE A 66 -8.31 11.24 -23.04
CA ILE A 66 -9.09 10.37 -23.94
C ILE A 66 -10.39 9.92 -23.25
N SER A 67 -10.28 9.38 -22.03
CA SER A 67 -11.41 8.82 -21.29
C SER A 67 -12.47 9.87 -20.94
N SER A 68 -12.04 11.10 -20.65
CA SER A 68 -12.93 12.22 -20.35
C SER A 68 -13.58 12.85 -21.59
N ASN A 69 -13.07 12.56 -22.79
CA ASN A 69 -13.50 13.17 -24.05
C ASN A 69 -13.39 14.71 -24.06
N VAL A 70 -12.40 15.26 -23.34
CA VAL A 70 -12.13 16.70 -23.30
C VAL A 70 -11.62 17.20 -24.66
N ASP A 71 -12.00 18.42 -25.05
CA ASP A 71 -11.50 19.03 -26.29
C ASP A 71 -10.02 19.40 -26.17
N LEU A 72 -9.17 18.51 -26.71
CA LEU A 72 -7.70 18.65 -26.70
C LEU A 72 -7.19 19.98 -27.28
N SER A 73 -7.95 20.65 -28.16
CA SER A 73 -7.54 21.96 -28.71
C SER A 73 -7.66 23.11 -27.68
N GLY A 74 -8.41 22.89 -26.61
CA GLY A 74 -8.65 23.83 -25.52
C GLY A 74 -7.98 23.46 -24.19
N VAL A 75 -7.32 22.30 -24.12
CA VAL A 75 -6.73 21.75 -22.89
C VAL A 75 -5.56 22.59 -22.40
N LEU A 76 -5.59 22.92 -21.12
CA LEU A 76 -4.47 23.45 -20.34
C LEU A 76 -4.32 22.62 -19.06
N HIS A 77 -3.12 22.65 -18.48
CA HIS A 77 -2.91 22.15 -17.12
C HIS A 77 -3.46 23.18 -16.14
N GLY A 78 -4.36 22.77 -15.25
CA GLY A 78 -5.02 23.66 -14.28
C GLY A 78 -4.32 23.65 -12.92
N GLU A 79 -4.30 22.50 -12.27
CA GLU A 79 -3.69 22.28 -10.96
C GLU A 79 -2.91 20.97 -10.97
N GLN A 80 -1.87 20.92 -10.13
CA GLN A 80 -1.07 19.74 -9.90
C GLN A 80 -0.78 19.65 -8.40
N ASP A 81 -1.10 18.53 -7.78
CA ASP A 81 -0.79 18.20 -6.40
C ASP A 81 -0.15 16.83 -6.36
N ILE A 82 0.99 16.74 -5.69
CA ILE A 82 1.80 15.52 -5.63
C ILE A 82 2.07 15.22 -4.18
N ILE A 83 1.68 14.04 -3.74
CA ILE A 83 1.94 13.53 -2.39
C ILE A 83 3.00 12.45 -2.52
N PHE A 84 4.16 12.64 -1.88
CA PHE A 84 5.28 11.70 -1.91
C PHE A 84 5.24 10.79 -0.68
N HIS A 85 5.18 9.49 -0.93
CA HIS A 85 5.17 8.44 0.09
C HIS A 85 6.59 7.91 0.34
N ASN A 86 7.37 7.75 -0.72
CA ASN A 86 8.76 7.31 -0.70
C ASN A 86 9.61 8.06 -1.74
N PRO A 87 10.93 8.21 -1.53
CA PRO A 87 11.83 8.78 -2.53
C PRO A 87 11.80 7.99 -3.83
N ILE A 88 11.90 8.70 -4.96
CA ILE A 88 11.96 8.08 -6.29
C ILE A 88 13.36 7.48 -6.48
N PRO A 89 13.49 6.17 -6.77
CA PRO A 89 14.78 5.56 -7.09
C PRO A 89 15.43 6.17 -8.34
N THR A 90 16.71 5.89 -8.58
CA THR A 90 17.43 6.44 -9.75
C THR A 90 17.18 5.68 -11.05
N GLU A 91 16.52 4.52 -10.97
CA GLU A 91 16.17 3.67 -12.11
C GLU A 91 15.09 2.67 -11.74
N GLY A 92 14.45 2.07 -12.74
CA GLY A 92 13.55 0.95 -12.60
C GLY A 92 12.31 1.08 -13.48
N THR A 93 11.21 0.46 -13.05
CA THR A 93 9.93 0.53 -13.75
C THR A 93 8.88 1.12 -12.83
N LEU A 94 8.16 2.11 -13.33
CA LEU A 94 7.05 2.78 -12.65
C LEU A 94 5.75 2.24 -13.22
N SER A 95 4.81 1.86 -12.34
CA SER A 95 3.46 1.43 -12.71
C SER A 95 2.46 2.39 -12.09
N THR A 96 1.66 3.05 -12.92
CA THR A 96 0.69 4.07 -12.50
C THR A 96 -0.73 3.62 -12.79
N GLU A 97 -1.59 3.67 -11.78
CA GLU A 97 -3.03 3.42 -11.94
C GLU A 97 -3.86 4.41 -11.13
N GLY A 98 -5.07 4.70 -11.60
CA GLY A 98 -5.88 5.76 -11.02
C GLY A 98 -7.29 5.82 -11.58
N VAL A 99 -7.97 6.91 -11.29
CA VAL A 99 -9.37 7.17 -11.70
C VAL A 99 -9.58 8.64 -11.98
N ILE A 100 -10.57 8.95 -12.83
CA ILE A 100 -11.17 10.29 -12.85
C ILE A 100 -12.07 10.39 -11.63
N THR A 101 -11.75 11.30 -10.71
CA THR A 101 -12.51 11.48 -9.47
C THR A 101 -13.69 12.40 -9.70
N HIS A 102 -13.48 13.52 -10.40
CA HIS A 102 -14.50 14.55 -10.58
C HIS A 102 -14.42 15.23 -11.94
N MET A 103 -15.55 15.75 -12.41
CA MET A 103 -15.62 16.73 -13.49
C MET A 103 -16.49 17.92 -13.06
N TYR A 104 -15.94 19.13 -13.11
CA TYR A 104 -16.61 20.35 -12.68
C TYR A 104 -16.94 21.28 -13.85
N ASP A 105 -18.12 21.91 -13.81
CA ASP A 105 -18.59 22.83 -14.83
C ASP A 105 -18.37 24.28 -14.40
N LYS A 106 -17.43 24.99 -15.02
CA LYS A 106 -17.24 26.44 -14.73
C LYS A 106 -18.26 27.32 -15.47
N GLY A 107 -19.11 26.73 -16.30
CA GLY A 107 -20.16 27.38 -17.07
C GLY A 107 -19.80 27.57 -18.55
N LYS A 108 -20.82 27.85 -19.36
CA LYS A 108 -20.68 28.05 -20.80
C LYS A 108 -19.67 29.17 -21.10
N GLY A 109 -18.64 28.86 -21.88
CA GLY A 109 -17.56 29.80 -22.23
C GLY A 109 -16.52 30.05 -21.13
N ARG A 110 -16.65 29.41 -19.95
CA ARG A 110 -15.66 29.46 -18.85
C ARG A 110 -14.86 28.17 -18.69
N GLY A 111 -15.30 27.09 -19.35
CA GLY A 111 -14.61 25.80 -19.42
C GLY A 111 -15.07 24.79 -18.37
N ALA A 112 -14.35 23.68 -18.29
CA ALA A 112 -14.59 22.60 -17.33
C ALA A 112 -13.27 22.10 -16.74
N LEU A 113 -13.33 21.50 -15.54
CA LEU A 113 -12.21 20.85 -14.90
C LEU A 113 -12.42 19.34 -14.92
N VAL A 114 -11.42 18.58 -15.36
CA VAL A 114 -11.37 17.12 -15.21
C VAL A 114 -10.29 16.83 -14.18
N VAL A 115 -10.68 16.25 -13.04
CA VAL A 115 -9.77 15.93 -11.93
C VAL A 115 -9.55 14.42 -11.92
N ALA A 116 -8.29 14.02 -11.91
CA ALA A 116 -7.89 12.63 -11.79
C ALA A 116 -6.87 12.44 -10.68
N GLU A 117 -6.94 11.28 -10.04
CA GLU A 117 -6.02 10.85 -8.98
C GLU A 117 -5.39 9.52 -9.40
N ALA A 118 -4.08 9.41 -9.22
CA ALA A 118 -3.33 8.22 -9.59
C ALA A 118 -2.18 7.92 -8.63
N ASP A 119 -2.05 6.66 -8.26
CA ASP A 119 -0.92 6.13 -7.49
C ASP A 119 0.13 5.55 -8.43
N THR A 120 1.40 5.82 -8.13
CA THR A 120 2.55 5.26 -8.85
C THR A 120 3.38 4.39 -7.92
N TYR A 121 3.66 3.17 -8.38
CA TYR A 121 4.45 2.15 -7.69
C TYR A 121 5.74 1.86 -8.44
N HIS A 122 6.81 1.57 -7.71
CA HIS A 122 8.06 1.10 -8.27
C HIS A 122 8.07 -0.43 -8.42
N SER A 123 8.89 -0.96 -9.32
CA SER A 123 9.07 -2.41 -9.54
C SER A 123 9.56 -3.18 -8.31
N ASN A 124 10.11 -2.50 -7.30
CA ASN A 124 10.43 -3.11 -5.99
C ASN A 124 9.23 -3.20 -5.03
N GLY A 125 8.03 -2.83 -5.46
CA GLY A 125 6.79 -2.87 -4.67
C GLY A 125 6.50 -1.61 -3.86
N SER A 126 7.39 -0.61 -3.83
CA SER A 126 7.17 0.63 -3.06
C SER A 126 6.17 1.55 -3.76
N LYS A 127 5.14 2.01 -3.04
CA LYS A 127 4.32 3.15 -3.47
C LYS A 127 5.16 4.42 -3.36
N LEU A 128 5.38 5.12 -4.47
CA LEU A 128 6.27 6.28 -4.50
C LEU A 128 5.51 7.58 -4.27
N PHE A 129 4.47 7.85 -5.06
CA PHE A 129 3.73 9.09 -5.00
C PHE A 129 2.30 8.94 -5.51
N THR A 130 1.43 9.84 -5.08
CA THR A 130 0.06 10.03 -5.60
C THR A 130 0.01 11.36 -6.33
N ASN A 131 -0.39 11.35 -7.60
CA ASN A 131 -0.65 12.54 -8.40
C ASN A 131 -2.14 12.86 -8.40
N ILE A 132 -2.50 14.08 -8.04
CA ILE A 132 -3.82 14.65 -8.24
C ILE A 132 -3.66 15.80 -9.23
N PHE A 133 -4.20 15.66 -10.43
CA PHE A 133 -4.04 16.67 -11.47
C PHE A 133 -5.38 17.09 -12.05
N THR A 134 -5.42 18.34 -12.48
CA THR A 134 -6.60 18.95 -13.09
C THR A 134 -6.30 19.35 -14.52
N ILE A 135 -7.03 18.77 -15.46
CA ILE A 135 -7.08 19.22 -16.85
C ILE A 135 -8.16 20.31 -16.95
N PHE A 136 -7.78 21.49 -17.44
CA PHE A 136 -8.70 22.58 -17.72
C PHE A 136 -9.09 22.58 -19.20
N GLY A 137 -10.31 22.10 -19.48
CA GLY A 137 -10.92 22.14 -20.81
C GLY A 137 -11.60 23.47 -21.07
N ARG A 138 -10.91 24.44 -21.68
CA ARG A 138 -11.43 25.81 -21.90
C ARG A 138 -12.73 25.85 -22.72
N LYS A 139 -12.99 24.81 -23.52
CA LYS A 139 -14.12 24.73 -24.46
C LYS A 139 -15.26 23.82 -23.98
N ASP A 140 -15.09 23.19 -22.82
CA ASP A 140 -15.92 22.06 -22.38
C ASP A 140 -16.95 22.40 -21.31
N GLY A 141 -17.12 23.70 -20.99
CA GLY A 141 -18.09 24.17 -20.00
C GLY A 141 -19.52 24.31 -20.51
N GLY A 142 -20.49 24.34 -19.60
CA GLY A 142 -21.92 24.50 -19.87
C GLY A 142 -22.70 23.19 -20.01
N PHE A 143 -22.26 22.13 -19.33
CA PHE A 143 -22.92 20.82 -19.29
C PHE A 143 -23.85 20.64 -18.07
N GLY A 144 -23.95 21.63 -17.18
CA GLY A 144 -24.86 21.63 -16.03
C GLY A 144 -24.34 20.91 -14.78
N GLY A 145 -23.01 20.75 -14.66
CA GLY A 145 -22.36 20.10 -13.51
C GLY A 145 -22.13 21.02 -12.31
N ASP A 146 -21.56 20.46 -11.24
CA ASP A 146 -21.12 21.21 -10.05
C ASP A 146 -20.00 22.21 -10.44
N PRO A 147 -20.04 23.49 -10.03
CA PRO A 147 -18.95 24.43 -10.24
C PRO A 147 -17.63 24.02 -9.60
N GLY A 148 -17.64 23.10 -8.64
CA GLY A 148 -16.49 22.62 -7.91
C GLY A 148 -15.95 23.63 -6.90
N PRO A 149 -14.94 23.22 -6.10
CA PRO A 149 -14.43 24.03 -5.01
C PRO A 149 -13.74 25.31 -5.50
N THR A 150 -13.71 26.32 -4.63
CA THR A 150 -12.99 27.59 -4.80
C THR A 150 -12.01 27.80 -3.65
N GLU A 151 -11.15 26.83 -3.40
CA GLU A 151 -10.09 26.97 -2.41
C GLU A 151 -9.02 27.97 -2.89
N ALA A 152 -8.54 28.78 -1.95
CA ALA A 152 -7.44 29.69 -2.15
C ALA A 152 -6.41 29.48 -1.04
N VAL A 153 -5.14 29.56 -1.40
CA VAL A 153 -4.03 29.57 -0.44
C VAL A 153 -3.79 31.01 -0.03
N ASP A 154 -3.83 31.27 1.27
CA ASP A 154 -3.50 32.58 1.82
C ASP A 154 -1.98 32.78 1.84
N PHE A 155 -1.52 33.87 1.25
CA PHE A 155 -0.12 34.27 1.32
C PHE A 155 0.09 35.24 2.49
N PRO A 156 1.19 35.09 3.27
CA PRO A 156 1.50 36.03 4.33
C PRO A 156 1.61 37.47 3.84
N ASP A 157 1.00 38.42 4.56
CA ASP A 157 1.09 39.87 4.29
C ASP A 157 2.45 40.43 4.74
N ARG A 158 3.51 39.96 4.11
CA ARG A 158 4.90 40.35 4.31
C ARG A 158 5.72 40.03 3.07
N ALA A 159 6.94 40.57 2.98
CA ALA A 159 7.88 40.19 1.94
C ALA A 159 8.17 38.66 1.98
N PRO A 160 8.44 38.03 0.83
CA PRO A 160 8.88 36.64 0.79
C PRO A 160 10.17 36.46 1.58
N ASP A 161 10.33 35.29 2.19
CA ASP A 161 11.57 34.93 2.88
C ASP A 161 12.70 34.70 1.88
N PHE A 162 12.35 34.16 0.70
CA PHE A 162 13.29 33.87 -0.38
C PHE A 162 12.70 34.26 -1.74
N GLU A 163 13.57 34.75 -2.62
CA GLU A 163 13.30 34.94 -4.03
C GLU A 163 14.37 34.24 -4.85
N GLU A 164 13.98 33.32 -5.71
CA GLU A 164 14.90 32.62 -6.63
C GLU A 164 14.62 33.05 -8.06
N GLN A 165 15.66 33.51 -8.76
CA GLN A 165 15.56 33.84 -10.19
C GLN A 165 15.84 32.61 -11.04
N GLY A 166 14.92 32.30 -11.94
CA GLY A 166 15.10 31.31 -13.00
C GLY A 166 15.22 31.98 -14.36
N THR A 167 16.12 31.50 -15.21
CA THR A 167 16.22 31.96 -16.61
C THR A 167 16.02 30.79 -17.56
N PRO A 168 14.76 30.39 -17.82
CA PRO A 168 14.47 29.37 -18.83
C PRO A 168 15.06 29.79 -20.18
N MET A 169 15.71 28.88 -20.89
CA MET A 169 16.26 29.19 -22.22
C MET A 169 15.14 29.36 -23.25
N SER A 170 15.42 30.11 -24.32
CA SER A 170 14.47 30.26 -25.45
C SER A 170 14.11 28.92 -26.13
N HIS A 171 14.99 27.93 -26.03
CA HIS A 171 14.79 26.57 -26.55
C HIS A 171 14.48 25.53 -25.46
N GLN A 172 14.22 25.95 -24.22
CA GLN A 172 13.92 25.06 -23.09
C GLN A 172 12.78 24.06 -23.39
N PRO A 173 11.66 24.43 -24.07
CA PRO A 173 10.59 23.48 -24.38
C PRO A 173 11.05 22.32 -25.27
N LEU A 174 12.05 22.55 -26.14
CA LEU A 174 12.58 21.52 -27.04
C LEU A 174 13.34 20.43 -26.27
N LEU A 175 13.94 20.80 -25.13
CA LEU A 175 14.61 19.88 -24.24
C LEU A 175 13.60 19.18 -23.31
N TYR A 176 12.74 19.95 -22.63
CA TYR A 176 11.77 19.42 -21.67
C TYR A 176 10.83 18.37 -22.29
N ARG A 177 10.34 18.60 -23.52
CA ARG A 177 9.44 17.67 -24.22
C ARG A 177 10.00 16.26 -24.39
N LEU A 178 11.33 16.10 -24.38
CA LEU A 178 11.97 14.78 -24.48
C LEU A 178 11.77 13.94 -23.21
N SER A 179 11.29 14.54 -22.11
CA SER A 179 10.92 13.84 -20.88
C SER A 179 9.53 13.20 -20.93
N GLY A 180 8.72 13.51 -21.96
CA GLY A 180 7.46 12.82 -22.26
C GLY A 180 6.35 13.70 -22.87
N ASP A 181 6.29 14.99 -22.55
CA ASP A 181 5.26 15.88 -23.10
C ASP A 181 5.58 16.33 -24.53
N ILE A 182 5.20 15.48 -25.48
CA ILE A 182 5.39 15.72 -26.91
C ILE A 182 4.29 16.58 -27.54
N PHE A 183 3.39 17.19 -26.76
CA PHE A 183 2.26 17.96 -27.27
C PHE A 183 2.70 19.13 -28.17
N GLN A 184 2.02 19.28 -29.30
CA GLN A 184 2.43 20.16 -30.40
C GLN A 184 2.44 21.64 -30.02
N LEU A 185 1.64 22.03 -29.03
CA LEU A 185 1.54 23.41 -28.51
C LEU A 185 2.90 24.02 -28.12
N HIS A 186 3.88 23.19 -27.78
CA HIS A 186 5.18 23.61 -27.28
C HIS A 186 6.29 23.61 -28.32
N VAL A 187 6.01 23.19 -29.56
CA VAL A 187 7.04 23.06 -30.61
C VAL A 187 6.57 23.51 -32.00
N ASP A 188 5.29 23.41 -32.32
CA ASP A 188 4.74 23.76 -33.63
C ASP A 188 4.08 25.15 -33.61
N PRO A 189 4.66 26.16 -34.29
CA PRO A 189 4.07 27.50 -34.37
C PRO A 189 2.69 27.54 -35.03
N GLY A 190 2.41 26.65 -36.00
CA GLY A 190 1.13 26.56 -36.67
C GLY A 190 0.04 26.10 -35.71
N PHE A 191 0.32 25.04 -34.96
CA PHE A 191 -0.58 24.53 -33.92
C PHE A 191 -0.80 25.56 -32.81
N ALA A 192 0.26 26.18 -32.30
CA ALA A 192 0.15 27.20 -31.23
C ALA A 192 -0.75 28.38 -31.64
N LYS A 193 -0.60 28.87 -32.87
CA LYS A 193 -1.49 29.92 -33.43
C LYS A 193 -2.94 29.45 -33.55
N ALA A 194 -3.17 28.22 -34.02
CA ALA A 194 -4.51 27.64 -34.08
C ALA A 194 -5.16 27.48 -32.69
N SER A 195 -4.35 27.27 -31.65
CA SER A 195 -4.77 27.19 -30.24
C SER A 195 -4.92 28.55 -29.54
N GLY A 196 -4.66 29.66 -30.25
CA GLY A 196 -4.85 31.03 -29.77
C GLY A 196 -3.64 31.67 -29.11
N PHE A 197 -2.42 31.16 -29.36
CA PHE A 197 -1.16 31.72 -28.85
C PHE A 197 -0.35 32.37 -29.97
N GLU A 198 0.53 33.31 -29.63
CA GLU A 198 1.32 34.03 -30.64
C GLU A 198 2.41 33.14 -31.27
N GLN A 199 2.96 32.24 -30.45
CA GLN A 199 4.02 31.28 -30.76
C GLN A 199 3.95 30.11 -29.75
N PRO A 200 4.77 29.05 -29.90
CA PRO A 200 4.82 27.98 -28.90
C PRO A 200 5.13 28.51 -27.51
N ILE A 201 4.42 28.00 -26.50
CA ILE A 201 4.56 28.40 -25.10
C ILE A 201 5.43 27.43 -24.32
N MET A 202 6.00 27.87 -23.19
CA MET A 202 6.62 26.97 -22.22
C MET A 202 5.59 25.96 -21.71
N HIS A 203 6.04 24.72 -21.49
CA HIS A 203 5.27 23.76 -20.70
C HIS A 203 5.08 24.32 -19.29
N GLY A 204 3.84 24.40 -18.80
CA GLY A 204 3.59 24.80 -17.40
C GLY A 204 4.35 23.90 -16.42
N LEU A 205 4.40 22.60 -16.72
CA LEU A 205 5.12 21.60 -15.94
C LEU A 205 6.65 21.76 -15.98
N CYS A 206 7.20 22.44 -16.99
CA CYS A 206 8.60 22.85 -17.00
C CYS A 206 8.83 23.99 -15.98
N THR A 207 8.00 25.04 -16.02
CA THR A 207 8.03 26.14 -15.01
C THR A 207 7.84 25.61 -13.59
N HIS A 208 6.99 24.60 -13.42
CA HIS A 208 6.82 23.88 -12.16
C HIS A 208 8.11 23.22 -11.68
N GLY A 209 8.89 22.60 -12.58
CA GLY A 209 10.19 22.03 -12.24
C GLY A 209 11.22 23.08 -11.79
N PHE A 210 11.23 24.26 -12.41
CA PHE A 210 12.04 25.39 -11.92
C PHE A 210 11.61 25.81 -10.51
N ALA A 211 10.31 25.92 -10.25
CA ALA A 211 9.80 26.26 -8.92
C ALA A 211 10.14 25.17 -7.88
N CYS A 212 10.08 23.89 -8.26
CA CYS A 212 10.46 22.75 -7.41
C CYS A 212 11.92 22.86 -6.96
N ARG A 213 12.83 23.13 -7.90
CA ARG A 213 14.26 23.36 -7.59
C ARG A 213 14.45 24.56 -6.66
N ALA A 214 13.77 25.67 -6.93
CA ALA A 214 13.83 26.86 -6.10
C ALA A 214 13.42 26.58 -4.65
N VAL A 215 12.32 25.83 -4.42
CA VAL A 215 11.91 25.50 -3.04
C VAL A 215 12.90 24.56 -2.34
N ILE A 216 13.47 23.58 -3.05
CA ILE A 216 14.48 22.67 -2.49
C ILE A 216 15.72 23.47 -2.07
N LYS A 217 16.23 24.31 -2.97
CA LYS A 217 17.42 25.15 -2.75
C LYS A 217 17.34 26.00 -1.47
N HIS A 218 16.16 26.54 -1.16
CA HIS A 218 16.00 27.45 -0.02
C HIS A 218 15.50 26.78 1.26
N LEU A 219 14.71 25.71 1.17
CA LEU A 219 14.05 25.11 2.34
C LEU A 219 14.78 23.86 2.87
N PHE A 220 15.37 23.05 2.00
CA PHE A 220 16.06 21.80 2.34
C PHE A 220 17.14 21.49 1.27
N PRO A 221 18.20 22.32 1.21
CA PRO A 221 19.18 22.29 0.11
C PRO A 221 19.87 20.94 0.00
N GLY A 222 19.91 20.40 -1.22
CA GLY A 222 20.56 19.13 -1.53
C GLY A 222 19.83 17.90 -0.98
N GLU A 223 18.63 18.04 -0.39
CA GLU A 223 17.85 16.94 0.20
C GLU A 223 16.44 16.83 -0.42
N PRO A 224 16.32 16.69 -1.76
CA PRO A 224 15.02 16.59 -2.45
C PRO A 224 14.11 15.48 -1.90
N GLU A 225 14.68 14.40 -1.40
CA GLU A 225 14.00 13.24 -0.83
C GLU A 225 13.16 13.57 0.42
N ARG A 226 13.33 14.76 1.02
CA ARG A 226 12.53 15.22 2.16
C ARG A 226 11.16 15.74 1.77
N MET A 227 10.92 16.05 0.50
CA MET A 227 9.64 16.60 0.04
C MET A 227 8.53 15.57 0.21
N THR A 228 7.44 15.94 0.90
CA THR A 228 6.27 15.09 1.12
C THR A 228 5.05 15.56 0.35
N ARG A 229 4.98 16.84 -0.02
CA ARG A 229 3.93 17.38 -0.88
C ARG A 229 4.42 18.54 -1.73
N PHE A 230 3.95 18.61 -2.97
CA PHE A 230 4.17 19.76 -3.85
C PHE A 230 2.91 20.04 -4.68
N ARG A 231 2.21 21.13 -4.33
CA ARG A 231 0.96 21.56 -4.96
C ARG A 231 1.13 22.90 -5.64
N VAL A 232 0.50 23.07 -6.81
CA VAL A 232 0.43 24.33 -7.55
C VAL A 232 -0.90 24.49 -8.29
N ARG A 233 -1.20 25.75 -8.64
CA ARG A 233 -2.14 26.13 -9.70
C ARG A 233 -1.42 26.88 -10.81
N PHE A 234 -1.66 26.51 -12.06
CA PHE A 234 -1.18 27.25 -13.23
C PHE A 234 -2.14 28.41 -13.53
N SER A 235 -1.63 29.64 -13.47
CA SER A 235 -2.46 30.86 -13.58
C SER A 235 -2.35 31.53 -14.94
N ARG A 236 -1.15 31.57 -15.52
CA ARG A 236 -0.86 32.24 -16.79
C ARG A 236 0.19 31.48 -17.58
N THR A 237 0.14 31.63 -18.90
CA THR A 237 1.13 31.05 -19.82
C THR A 237 2.41 31.86 -19.83
N LEU A 238 3.55 31.17 -19.95
CA LEU A 238 4.87 31.77 -20.08
C LEU A 238 5.42 31.48 -21.49
N TYR A 239 6.02 32.47 -22.14
CA TYR A 239 6.72 32.24 -23.41
C TYR A 239 8.18 31.79 -23.17
N PRO A 240 8.79 31.01 -24.08
CA PRO A 240 10.16 30.54 -23.91
C PRO A 240 11.17 31.69 -23.85
N GLY A 241 12.18 31.58 -22.98
CA GLY A 241 13.22 32.61 -22.80
C GLY A 241 12.89 33.70 -21.78
N ILE A 242 11.64 33.80 -21.33
CA ILE A 242 11.21 34.81 -20.36
C ILE A 242 11.70 34.42 -18.96
N PRO A 243 12.47 35.29 -18.27
CA PRO A 243 12.92 35.02 -16.91
C PRO A 243 11.75 34.96 -15.91
N ILE A 244 11.94 34.20 -14.85
CA ILE A 244 10.94 33.98 -13.80
C ILE A 244 11.53 34.26 -12.42
N THR A 245 10.67 34.59 -11.46
CA THR A 245 11.03 34.72 -10.05
C THR A 245 10.10 33.86 -9.21
N THR A 246 10.63 32.90 -8.46
CA THR A 246 9.87 32.13 -7.48
C THR A 246 10.00 32.78 -6.10
N GLN A 247 8.88 33.24 -5.54
CA GLN A 247 8.78 33.83 -4.22
C GLN A 247 8.29 32.78 -3.22
N ILE A 248 8.95 32.65 -2.07
CA ILE A 248 8.71 31.60 -1.07
C ILE A 248 8.51 32.22 0.31
N TRP A 249 7.47 31.79 1.03
CA TRP A 249 7.20 32.15 2.41
C TRP A 249 7.17 30.88 3.28
N LYS A 250 8.15 30.73 4.16
CA LYS A 250 8.18 29.67 5.16
C LYS A 250 7.18 29.99 6.26
N GLU A 251 6.16 29.15 6.41
CA GLU A 251 5.15 29.30 7.46
C GLU A 251 5.66 28.74 8.79
N LYS A 252 6.22 27.53 8.73
CA LYS A 252 6.80 26.80 9.87
C LYS A 252 7.79 25.75 9.36
N GLU A 253 8.45 25.04 10.27
CA GLU A 253 9.21 23.86 9.87
C GLU A 253 8.27 22.81 9.26
N GLY A 254 8.68 22.25 8.11
CA GLY A 254 7.92 21.28 7.34
C GLY A 254 6.84 21.84 6.42
N ARG A 255 6.65 23.18 6.33
CA ARG A 255 5.64 23.78 5.44
C ARG A 255 5.95 25.21 4.98
N ALA A 256 5.74 25.46 3.70
CA ALA A 256 5.86 26.78 3.08
C ALA A 256 4.83 26.96 1.95
N VAL A 257 4.53 28.22 1.63
CA VAL A 257 3.76 28.60 0.44
C VAL A 257 4.63 29.35 -0.54
N PHE A 258 4.33 29.25 -1.83
CA PHE A 258 5.14 29.88 -2.88
C PHE A 258 4.31 30.28 -4.10
N ARG A 259 4.87 31.16 -4.92
CA ARG A 259 4.34 31.50 -6.25
C ARG A 259 5.48 31.81 -7.20
N THR A 260 5.25 31.67 -8.50
CA THR A 260 6.23 32.02 -9.53
C THR A 260 5.66 33.11 -10.43
N LEU A 261 6.47 34.13 -10.70
CA LEU A 261 6.12 35.30 -11.47
C LEU A 261 6.92 35.32 -12.77
N ASN A 262 6.34 35.89 -13.81
CA ASN A 262 7.09 36.42 -14.94
C ASN A 262 7.90 37.63 -14.44
N ALA A 263 9.23 37.56 -14.52
CA ALA A 263 10.11 38.58 -13.95
C ALA A 263 10.11 39.90 -14.74
N GLU A 264 9.67 39.91 -16.00
CA GLU A 264 9.62 41.11 -16.83
C GLU A 264 8.41 41.99 -16.51
N ASN A 265 7.26 41.39 -16.21
CA ASN A 265 5.99 42.11 -16.05
C ASN A 265 5.31 41.91 -14.68
N GLY A 266 5.82 41.02 -13.84
CA GLY A 266 5.28 40.73 -12.50
C GLY A 266 4.01 39.89 -12.49
N GLU A 267 3.55 39.35 -13.62
CA GLU A 267 2.37 38.49 -13.65
C GLU A 267 2.64 37.14 -12.98
N VAL A 268 1.71 36.68 -12.15
CA VAL A 268 1.79 35.35 -11.51
C VAL A 268 1.49 34.27 -12.54
N VAL A 269 2.47 33.39 -12.80
CA VAL A 269 2.35 32.25 -13.74
C VAL A 269 2.03 30.95 -13.01
N ILE A 270 2.59 30.76 -11.82
CA ILE A 270 2.23 29.68 -10.89
C ILE A 270 1.79 30.31 -9.57
N ASP A 271 0.64 29.90 -9.09
CA ASP A 271 0.01 30.43 -7.88
C ASP A 271 -0.42 29.28 -6.95
N GLN A 272 -0.90 29.61 -5.76
CA GLN A 272 -1.38 28.65 -4.76
C GLN A 272 -0.37 27.53 -4.46
N GLY A 273 0.92 27.86 -4.52
CA GLY A 273 1.99 26.90 -4.30
C GLY A 273 2.05 26.49 -2.83
N ILE A 274 2.02 25.19 -2.55
CA ILE A 274 2.26 24.63 -1.22
C ILE A 274 3.38 23.59 -1.34
N VAL A 275 4.35 23.67 -0.44
CA VAL A 275 5.37 22.64 -0.26
C VAL A 275 5.39 22.18 1.19
N GLU A 276 5.37 20.86 1.37
CA GLU A 276 5.54 20.21 2.67
C GLU A 276 6.76 19.29 2.61
N TRP A 277 7.49 19.20 3.72
CA TRP A 277 8.67 18.35 3.82
C TRP A 277 8.82 17.77 5.23
N MET A 278 9.47 16.61 5.31
CA MET A 278 9.82 15.99 6.59
C MET A 278 11.16 16.52 7.12
N ASN A 279 11.38 16.42 8.42
CA ASN A 279 12.68 16.71 9.01
C ASN A 279 13.71 15.59 8.70
N ALA A 280 14.99 15.87 8.87
CA ALA A 280 16.06 14.92 8.56
C ALA A 280 16.01 13.65 9.43
N GLU A 281 15.63 13.78 10.71
CA GLU A 281 15.52 12.64 11.64
C GLU A 281 14.45 11.63 11.18
N GLU A 282 13.32 12.13 10.67
CA GLU A 282 12.23 11.32 10.13
C GLU A 282 12.65 10.62 8.82
N LEU A 283 13.41 11.29 7.96
CA LEU A 283 13.97 10.68 6.76
C LEU A 283 14.94 9.53 7.12
N GLU A 284 15.86 9.77 8.05
CA GLU A 284 16.77 8.72 8.55
C GLU A 284 16.02 7.57 9.23
N ARG A 285 14.92 7.87 9.94
CA ARG A 285 14.04 6.86 10.52
C ARG A 285 13.44 5.99 9.42
N ARG A 286 12.84 6.58 8.38
CA ARG A 286 12.26 5.84 7.24
C ARG A 286 13.29 4.99 6.51
N ALA A 287 14.48 5.54 6.26
CA ALA A 287 15.59 4.82 5.62
C ALA A 287 16.04 3.61 6.46
N ARG A 288 16.20 3.77 7.78
CA ARG A 288 16.57 2.68 8.70
C ARG A 288 15.53 1.57 8.76
N LEU A 289 14.26 1.90 8.62
CA LEU A 289 13.16 0.94 8.65
C LEU A 289 12.98 0.19 7.32
N GLY A 290 13.86 0.41 6.33
CA GLY A 290 13.72 -0.19 5.01
C GLY A 290 12.42 0.22 4.32
N GLY A 291 11.88 1.39 4.66
CA GLY A 291 10.59 1.87 4.17
C GLY A 291 9.36 1.22 4.79
N ILE A 292 9.50 0.31 5.78
CA ILE A 292 8.33 -0.26 6.49
C ILE A 292 7.78 0.80 7.44
N ASN A 293 6.63 1.35 7.10
CA ASN A 293 5.83 2.25 7.92
C ASN A 293 4.34 1.96 7.71
N PHE A 294 3.51 2.61 8.50
CA PHE A 294 2.06 2.42 8.51
C PHE A 294 1.33 3.77 8.48
N ASP A 295 1.96 4.80 7.91
CA ASP A 295 1.40 6.15 7.86
C ASP A 295 0.04 6.13 7.15
N GLY A 296 -0.96 6.71 7.81
CA GLY A 296 -2.33 6.75 7.28
C GLY A 296 -3.05 5.39 7.27
N GLN A 297 -2.45 4.33 7.83
CA GLN A 297 -3.12 3.04 8.00
C GLN A 297 -3.82 2.93 9.35
N VAL A 298 -4.94 2.21 9.39
CA VAL A 298 -5.72 1.98 10.62
C VAL A 298 -5.63 0.51 11.03
N ALA A 299 -5.15 0.27 12.25
CA ALA A 299 -4.92 -1.06 12.78
C ALA A 299 -5.79 -1.37 14.00
N ILE A 300 -6.45 -2.52 14.00
CA ILE A 300 -7.13 -3.09 15.16
C ILE A 300 -6.24 -4.20 15.74
N VAL A 301 -5.93 -4.11 17.03
CA VAL A 301 -5.22 -5.17 17.76
C VAL A 301 -6.09 -5.64 18.90
N THR A 302 -6.51 -6.92 18.87
CA THR A 302 -7.35 -7.49 19.93
C THR A 302 -6.51 -8.10 21.05
N GLY A 303 -6.94 -7.94 22.30
CA GLY A 303 -6.15 -8.32 23.48
C GLY A 303 -4.85 -7.53 23.60
N ALA A 304 -4.92 -6.22 23.34
CA ALA A 304 -3.77 -5.32 23.24
C ALA A 304 -3.36 -4.65 24.57
N GLY A 305 -4.04 -4.95 25.68
CA GLY A 305 -3.73 -4.34 26.97
C GLY A 305 -2.45 -4.86 27.62
N ALA A 306 -1.91 -6.00 27.19
CA ALA A 306 -0.66 -6.57 27.71
C ALA A 306 0.04 -7.50 26.70
N GLY A 307 1.26 -7.92 27.05
CA GLY A 307 2.00 -8.97 26.34
C GLY A 307 2.22 -8.68 24.85
N LEU A 308 2.00 -9.69 24.01
CA LEU A 308 2.18 -9.62 22.56
C LEU A 308 1.31 -8.53 21.92
N GLY A 309 0.02 -8.48 22.25
CA GLY A 309 -0.89 -7.48 21.70
C GLY A 309 -0.45 -6.05 22.00
N ARG A 310 0.00 -5.79 23.25
CA ARG A 310 0.56 -4.48 23.62
C ARG A 310 1.80 -4.13 22.80
N ALA A 311 2.74 -5.07 22.65
CA ALA A 311 3.95 -4.85 21.87
C ALA A 311 3.63 -4.53 20.40
N TYR A 312 2.66 -5.22 19.80
CA TYR A 312 2.22 -4.93 18.43
C TYR A 312 1.58 -3.55 18.32
N ALA A 313 0.70 -3.18 19.25
CA ALA A 313 0.01 -1.89 19.23
C ALA A 313 0.99 -0.71 19.38
N LEU A 314 1.96 -0.82 20.29
CA LEU A 314 2.98 0.22 20.49
C LEU A 314 3.86 0.39 19.25
N GLU A 315 4.35 -0.70 18.67
CA GLU A 315 5.21 -0.61 17.48
C GLU A 315 4.44 -0.12 16.24
N LEU A 316 3.18 -0.53 16.05
CA LEU A 316 2.33 0.00 14.99
C LEU A 316 2.14 1.51 15.15
N GLY A 317 1.81 1.99 16.35
CA GLY A 317 1.66 3.41 16.65
C GLY A 317 2.96 4.19 16.44
N ARG A 318 4.10 3.64 16.88
CA ARG A 318 5.44 4.23 16.67
C ARG A 318 5.81 4.32 15.18
N LEU A 319 5.24 3.47 14.34
CA LEU A 319 5.47 3.44 12.90
C LEU A 319 4.39 4.14 12.07
N GLY A 320 3.50 4.92 12.72
CA GLY A 320 2.57 5.83 12.05
C GLY A 320 1.14 5.31 11.90
N ALA A 321 0.84 4.10 12.37
CA ALA A 321 -0.52 3.57 12.33
C ALA A 321 -1.42 4.29 13.34
N LYS A 322 -2.70 4.45 12.98
CA LYS A 322 -3.77 4.80 13.91
C LYS A 322 -4.30 3.51 14.54
N VAL A 323 -4.18 3.35 15.85
CA VAL A 323 -4.37 2.05 16.50
C VAL A 323 -5.63 2.01 17.36
N VAL A 324 -6.53 1.05 17.09
CA VAL A 324 -7.57 0.64 18.03
C VAL A 324 -7.01 -0.46 18.92
N VAL A 325 -6.80 -0.09 20.19
CA VAL A 325 -6.33 -0.95 21.27
C VAL A 325 -7.56 -1.61 21.92
N ASN A 326 -7.94 -2.80 21.44
CA ASN A 326 -9.04 -3.56 22.02
C ASN A 326 -8.53 -4.44 23.17
N ASP A 327 -9.11 -4.31 24.36
CA ASP A 327 -8.90 -5.23 25.47
C ASP A 327 -10.11 -5.25 26.42
N LEU A 328 -10.59 -6.45 26.78
CA LEU A 328 -11.70 -6.63 27.71
C LEU A 328 -11.31 -6.31 29.17
N GLY A 329 -10.00 -6.31 29.48
CA GLY A 329 -9.47 -6.10 30.82
C GLY A 329 -9.63 -7.29 31.76
N GLY A 330 -9.89 -8.49 31.22
CA GLY A 330 -10.00 -9.73 31.97
C GLY A 330 -8.64 -10.34 32.32
N ALA A 331 -8.62 -11.21 33.33
CA ALA A 331 -7.49 -12.07 33.64
C ALA A 331 -7.26 -13.14 32.54
N ARG A 332 -6.08 -13.78 32.52
CA ARG A 332 -5.69 -14.80 31.52
C ARG A 332 -6.64 -16.00 31.46
N ASP A 333 -7.29 -16.28 32.57
CA ASP A 333 -8.26 -17.36 32.66
C ASP A 333 -9.61 -16.96 32.05
N GLY A 334 -9.86 -15.68 31.78
CA GLY A 334 -11.10 -15.15 31.22
C GLY A 334 -12.10 -14.64 32.26
N THR A 335 -11.66 -14.42 33.50
CA THR A 335 -12.49 -13.79 34.56
C THR A 335 -12.19 -12.29 34.71
N GLY A 336 -13.15 -11.52 35.25
CA GLY A 336 -12.99 -10.08 35.50
C GLY A 336 -13.24 -9.19 34.27
N GLY A 337 -12.97 -7.90 34.43
CA GLY A 337 -13.08 -6.87 33.39
C GLY A 337 -12.62 -5.50 33.92
N GLY A 338 -12.09 -4.63 33.05
CA GLY A 338 -11.66 -3.29 33.46
C GLY A 338 -10.92 -2.51 32.37
N ASN A 339 -11.18 -1.20 32.30
CA ASN A 339 -10.72 -0.38 31.16
C ASN A 339 -9.22 -0.03 31.19
N SER A 340 -8.59 -0.12 32.38
CA SER A 340 -7.27 0.45 32.64
C SER A 340 -6.12 -0.07 31.77
N ALA A 341 -6.21 -1.31 31.26
CA ALA A 341 -5.12 -1.91 30.48
C ALA A 341 -5.05 -1.33 29.05
N ALA A 342 -6.19 -1.21 28.37
CA ALA A 342 -6.24 -0.58 27.04
C ALA A 342 -5.93 0.92 27.14
N ASP A 343 -6.48 1.60 28.15
CA ASP A 343 -6.22 3.04 28.39
C ASP A 343 -4.73 3.34 28.55
N GLN A 344 -3.99 2.53 29.34
CA GLN A 344 -2.55 2.71 29.53
C GLN A 344 -1.78 2.64 28.21
N VAL A 345 -2.07 1.63 27.37
CA VAL A 345 -1.39 1.47 26.09
C VAL A 345 -1.72 2.61 25.13
N VAL A 346 -2.96 3.10 25.13
CA VAL A 346 -3.35 4.28 24.35
C VAL A 346 -2.58 5.53 24.78
N GLU A 347 -2.46 5.76 26.09
CA GLU A 347 -1.68 6.89 26.61
C GLU A 347 -0.19 6.77 26.27
N GLU A 348 0.37 5.57 26.32
CA GLU A 348 1.75 5.32 25.88
C GLU A 348 1.96 5.66 24.39
N ILE A 349 1.05 5.22 23.51
CA ILE A 349 1.10 5.55 22.08
C ILE A 349 1.01 7.07 21.87
N LYS A 350 0.04 7.73 22.51
CA LYS A 350 -0.16 9.18 22.40
C LYS A 350 1.04 9.97 22.94
N SER A 351 1.61 9.54 24.06
CA SER A 351 2.80 10.18 24.64
C SER A 351 4.04 10.08 23.75
N SER A 352 4.07 9.06 22.88
CA SER A 352 5.11 8.85 21.86
C SER A 352 4.80 9.55 20.54
N GLY A 353 3.72 10.33 20.46
CA GLY A 353 3.31 11.09 19.27
C GLY A 353 2.41 10.34 18.29
N GLY A 354 1.96 9.12 18.62
CA GLY A 354 1.04 8.34 17.78
C GLY A 354 -0.45 8.63 18.04
N GLU A 355 -1.32 8.07 17.20
CA GLU A 355 -2.78 8.15 17.35
C GLU A 355 -3.34 6.79 17.80
N ALA A 356 -4.14 6.77 18.87
CA ALA A 356 -4.78 5.54 19.34
C ALA A 356 -6.13 5.78 20.06
N LEU A 357 -6.98 4.76 20.02
CA LEU A 357 -8.29 4.69 20.66
C LEU A 357 -8.42 3.37 21.44
N ALA A 358 -8.96 3.43 22.66
CA ALA A 358 -9.27 2.24 23.45
C ALA A 358 -10.65 1.70 23.07
N ASN A 359 -10.79 0.38 23.00
CA ASN A 359 -12.07 -0.31 22.87
C ASN A 359 -12.14 -1.48 23.88
N TYR A 360 -13.32 -1.70 24.46
CA TYR A 360 -13.53 -2.65 25.57
C TYR A 360 -14.48 -3.79 25.22
N ASP A 361 -14.93 -3.86 23.96
CA ASP A 361 -15.92 -4.84 23.53
C ASP A 361 -15.31 -6.24 23.48
N SER A 362 -16.17 -7.23 23.74
CA SER A 362 -15.76 -8.63 23.71
C SER A 362 -15.69 -9.15 22.27
N VAL A 363 -14.56 -9.78 21.93
CA VAL A 363 -14.44 -10.50 20.65
C VAL A 363 -15.39 -11.71 20.58
N ALA A 364 -15.83 -12.26 21.71
CA ALA A 364 -16.57 -13.52 21.76
C ALA A 364 -17.99 -13.46 21.16
N THR A 365 -18.53 -12.25 20.93
CA THR A 365 -19.88 -12.04 20.36
C THR A 365 -19.80 -11.34 19.01
N ALA A 366 -20.82 -11.56 18.17
CA ALA A 366 -20.90 -10.93 16.85
C ALA A 366 -21.08 -9.41 16.98
N GLU A 367 -21.86 -8.97 17.97
CA GLU A 367 -22.11 -7.57 18.26
C GLU A 367 -20.83 -6.87 18.74
N GLY A 368 -20.05 -7.51 19.60
CA GLY A 368 -18.78 -6.96 20.08
C GLY A 368 -17.73 -6.90 18.98
N GLY A 369 -17.64 -7.94 18.14
CA GLY A 369 -16.78 -7.93 16.95
C GLY A 369 -17.12 -6.80 15.97
N GLN A 370 -18.41 -6.52 15.76
CA GLN A 370 -18.87 -5.39 14.95
C GLN A 370 -18.49 -4.05 15.59
N ALA A 371 -18.75 -3.87 16.90
CA ALA A 371 -18.46 -2.64 17.63
C ALA A 371 -16.96 -2.27 17.63
N ILE A 372 -16.07 -3.27 17.70
CA ILE A 372 -14.61 -3.07 17.57
C ILE A 372 -14.27 -2.44 16.20
N VAL A 373 -14.85 -2.97 15.13
CA VAL A 373 -14.60 -2.47 13.77
C VAL A 373 -15.24 -1.10 13.55
N ASP A 374 -16.45 -0.90 14.05
CA ASP A 374 -17.16 0.38 13.95
C ASP A 374 -16.37 1.48 14.69
N SER A 375 -15.78 1.19 15.85
CA SER A 375 -14.91 2.14 16.57
C SER A 375 -13.75 2.64 15.71
N ALA A 376 -13.14 1.77 14.91
CA ALA A 376 -12.04 2.14 14.01
C ALA A 376 -12.54 3.00 12.84
N VAL A 377 -13.67 2.62 12.23
CA VAL A 377 -14.27 3.35 11.12
C VAL A 377 -14.77 4.72 11.55
N GLU A 378 -15.42 4.84 12.71
CA GLU A 378 -15.93 6.10 13.23
C GLU A 378 -14.80 7.07 13.61
N ALA A 379 -13.72 6.57 14.23
CA ALA A 379 -12.62 7.42 14.66
C ALA A 379 -11.65 7.77 13.52
N PHE A 380 -11.39 6.84 12.60
CA PHE A 380 -10.30 6.95 11.63
C PHE A 380 -10.73 6.73 10.16
N GLY A 381 -12.01 6.46 9.91
CA GLY A 381 -12.62 6.38 8.57
C GLY A 381 -12.48 5.04 7.85
N LYS A 382 -11.59 4.15 8.30
CA LYS A 382 -11.30 2.86 7.63
C LYS A 382 -10.69 1.82 8.57
N VAL A 383 -10.46 0.61 8.04
CA VAL A 383 -9.68 -0.46 8.69
C VAL A 383 -8.80 -1.11 7.62
N ASP A 384 -7.49 -1.13 7.88
CA ASP A 384 -6.48 -1.68 6.97
C ASP A 384 -5.82 -2.94 7.55
N ILE A 385 -5.66 -3.00 8.88
CA ILE A 385 -4.96 -4.09 9.59
C ILE A 385 -5.85 -4.65 10.71
N VAL A 386 -5.92 -5.98 10.83
CA VAL A 386 -6.53 -6.67 11.98
C VAL A 386 -5.57 -7.73 12.50
N ILE A 387 -5.13 -7.57 13.75
CA ILE A 387 -4.34 -8.56 14.47
C ILE A 387 -5.25 -9.25 15.50
N ASN A 388 -5.68 -10.47 15.16
CA ASN A 388 -6.47 -11.33 16.05
C ASN A 388 -5.53 -12.00 17.07
N ASN A 389 -5.30 -11.32 18.20
CA ASN A 389 -4.39 -11.75 19.26
C ASN A 389 -5.11 -12.13 20.57
N ALA A 390 -6.34 -11.65 20.80
CA ALA A 390 -7.10 -11.96 22.01
C ALA A 390 -7.16 -13.47 22.32
N GLY A 391 -7.08 -13.82 23.61
CA GLY A 391 -6.99 -15.21 24.02
C GLY A 391 -7.03 -15.47 25.52
N ILE A 392 -7.48 -16.67 25.88
CA ILE A 392 -7.59 -17.16 27.26
C ILE A 392 -7.12 -18.62 27.35
N LEU A 393 -6.87 -19.13 28.56
CA LEU A 393 -6.58 -20.55 28.78
C LEU A 393 -7.54 -21.19 29.78
N ARG A 394 -7.98 -22.42 29.47
CA ARG A 394 -8.78 -23.29 30.34
C ARG A 394 -8.26 -24.73 30.23
N ASP A 395 -7.03 -24.93 30.70
CA ASP A 395 -6.30 -26.19 30.54
C ASP A 395 -6.89 -27.31 31.41
N LYS A 396 -7.28 -28.41 30.76
CA LYS A 396 -7.77 -29.65 31.37
C LYS A 396 -7.44 -30.82 30.44
N THR A 397 -7.18 -32.00 31.01
CA THR A 397 -7.23 -33.23 30.22
C THR A 397 -8.64 -33.41 29.64
N LEU A 398 -8.79 -33.96 28.43
CA LEU A 398 -10.09 -34.13 27.77
C LEU A 398 -11.16 -34.77 28.68
N ALA A 399 -10.83 -35.82 29.42
CA ALA A 399 -11.76 -36.49 30.33
C ALA A 399 -12.25 -35.64 31.52
N LYS A 400 -11.57 -34.51 31.79
CA LYS A 400 -11.88 -33.54 32.85
C LYS A 400 -12.24 -32.17 32.28
N MET A 401 -12.54 -32.09 30.98
CA MET A 401 -12.85 -30.84 30.32
C MET A 401 -14.36 -30.64 30.33
N GLU A 402 -14.80 -29.73 31.18
CA GLU A 402 -16.20 -29.32 31.25
C GLU A 402 -16.58 -28.53 29.96
N PRO A 403 -17.83 -28.66 29.45
CA PRO A 403 -18.25 -27.98 28.22
C PRO A 403 -18.02 -26.47 28.24
N GLU A 404 -18.20 -25.82 29.38
CA GLU A 404 -18.03 -24.36 29.53
C GLU A 404 -16.57 -23.94 29.29
N ASN A 405 -15.61 -24.79 29.69
CA ASN A 405 -14.19 -24.58 29.43
C ASN A 405 -13.82 -24.79 27.96
N TRP A 406 -14.54 -25.67 27.27
CA TRP A 406 -14.43 -25.84 25.82
C TRP A 406 -15.00 -24.61 25.09
N ASP A 407 -16.25 -24.26 25.39
CA ASP A 407 -16.99 -23.19 24.73
C ASP A 407 -16.30 -21.84 24.91
N ALA A 408 -15.85 -21.50 26.12
CA ALA A 408 -15.16 -20.23 26.36
C ALA A 408 -13.88 -20.07 25.50
N VAL A 409 -13.10 -21.14 25.35
CA VAL A 409 -11.88 -21.12 24.53
C VAL A 409 -12.23 -21.02 23.04
N MET A 410 -13.24 -21.75 22.57
CA MET A 410 -13.69 -21.66 21.18
C MET A 410 -14.28 -20.29 20.85
N ASP A 411 -15.07 -19.72 21.76
CA ASP A 411 -15.74 -18.43 21.62
C ASP A 411 -14.73 -17.28 21.54
N VAL A 412 -13.72 -17.24 22.41
CA VAL A 412 -12.72 -16.16 22.40
C VAL A 412 -11.74 -16.29 21.23
N HIS A 413 -11.28 -17.50 20.92
CA HIS A 413 -10.20 -17.67 19.94
C HIS A 413 -10.70 -17.79 18.50
N LEU A 414 -11.45 -18.84 18.18
CA LEU A 414 -11.82 -19.14 16.81
C LEU A 414 -13.00 -18.28 16.37
N LYS A 415 -14.08 -18.32 17.15
CA LYS A 415 -15.27 -17.51 16.87
C LYS A 415 -14.97 -16.02 17.06
N GLY A 416 -14.13 -15.66 18.02
CA GLY A 416 -13.74 -14.27 18.22
C GLY A 416 -12.96 -13.70 17.04
N ALA A 417 -12.01 -14.47 16.49
CA ALA A 417 -11.35 -14.08 15.25
C ALA A 417 -12.35 -13.89 14.09
N TYR A 418 -13.35 -14.77 13.97
CA TYR A 418 -14.41 -14.63 12.98
C TYR A 418 -15.26 -13.35 13.21
N ASN A 419 -15.70 -13.11 14.44
CA ASN A 419 -16.58 -12.00 14.80
C ASN A 419 -15.96 -10.63 14.49
N VAL A 420 -14.65 -10.49 14.67
CA VAL A 420 -13.91 -9.25 14.35
C VAL A 420 -13.54 -9.20 12.87
N THR A 421 -13.04 -10.32 12.33
CA THR A 421 -12.52 -10.35 10.94
C THR A 421 -13.63 -10.18 9.92
N ARG A 422 -14.82 -10.78 10.12
CA ARG A 422 -15.92 -10.67 9.14
C ARG A 422 -16.30 -9.21 8.83
N PRO A 423 -16.67 -8.35 9.81
CA PRO A 423 -17.00 -6.96 9.51
C PRO A 423 -15.81 -6.16 8.97
N ALA A 424 -14.60 -6.40 9.48
CA ALA A 424 -13.40 -5.75 8.94
C ALA A 424 -13.13 -6.14 7.47
N PHE A 425 -13.33 -7.40 7.11
CA PHE A 425 -13.13 -7.91 5.76
C PHE A 425 -14.06 -7.25 4.75
N VAL A 426 -15.31 -6.93 5.15
CA VAL A 426 -16.22 -6.15 4.30
C VAL A 426 -15.62 -4.78 3.98
N LYS A 427 -15.08 -4.08 5.00
CA LYS A 427 -14.43 -2.77 4.82
C LYS A 427 -13.13 -2.84 4.02
N MET A 428 -12.31 -3.85 4.26
CA MET A 428 -11.09 -4.10 3.48
C MET A 428 -11.39 -4.34 2.00
N ARG A 429 -12.50 -5.03 1.67
CA ARG A 429 -12.92 -5.23 0.28
C ARG A 429 -13.35 -3.93 -0.39
N GLU A 430 -14.08 -3.08 0.33
CA GLU A 430 -14.46 -1.72 -0.12
C GLU A 430 -13.20 -0.89 -0.39
N ASN A 431 -12.20 -0.96 0.49
CA ASN A 431 -10.95 -0.21 0.41
C ASN A 431 -9.91 -0.81 -0.54
N ARG A 432 -10.13 -2.03 -1.07
CA ARG A 432 -9.17 -2.78 -1.90
C ARG A 432 -7.79 -2.95 -1.24
N TYR A 433 -7.78 -3.07 0.08
CA TYR A 433 -6.58 -3.30 0.87
C TYR A 433 -6.94 -3.96 2.21
N GLY A 434 -6.16 -4.95 2.63
CA GLY A 434 -6.28 -5.53 3.96
C GLY A 434 -5.10 -6.39 4.38
N ARG A 435 -4.80 -6.41 5.67
CA ARG A 435 -3.78 -7.28 6.28
C ARG A 435 -4.34 -7.89 7.55
N ILE A 436 -4.42 -9.22 7.59
CA ILE A 436 -5.02 -9.95 8.71
C ILE A 436 -3.99 -10.91 9.27
N ILE A 437 -3.76 -10.81 10.58
CA ILE A 437 -2.92 -11.74 11.34
C ILE A 437 -3.80 -12.57 12.26
N LEU A 438 -3.61 -13.88 12.20
CA LEU A 438 -4.21 -14.84 13.12
C LEU A 438 -3.14 -15.40 14.04
N THR A 439 -3.47 -15.59 15.31
CA THR A 439 -2.50 -16.09 16.29
C THR A 439 -2.79 -17.55 16.62
N THR A 440 -2.02 -18.47 16.04
CA THR A 440 -2.00 -19.90 16.43
C THR A 440 -1.00 -20.13 17.58
N SER A 441 -0.51 -21.36 17.78
CA SER A 441 0.54 -21.68 18.74
C SER A 441 1.18 -23.03 18.40
N GLY A 442 2.35 -23.33 19.00
CA GLY A 442 2.93 -24.67 18.92
C GLY A 442 1.97 -25.77 19.41
N ALA A 443 1.13 -25.50 20.42
CA ALA A 443 0.08 -26.42 20.87
C ALA A 443 -1.00 -26.64 19.79
N GLY A 444 -1.36 -25.61 19.04
CA GLY A 444 -2.27 -25.74 17.90
C GLY A 444 -1.67 -26.58 16.77
N LEU A 445 -0.39 -26.35 16.44
CA LEU A 445 0.29 -27.03 15.33
C LEU A 445 0.64 -28.49 15.64
N TYR A 446 1.03 -28.79 16.88
CA TYR A 446 1.66 -30.07 17.23
C TYR A 446 0.97 -30.80 18.40
N GLY A 447 -0.04 -30.18 19.01
CA GLY A 447 -0.69 -30.67 20.23
C GLY A 447 0.10 -30.32 21.49
N ASN A 448 -0.62 -30.22 22.61
CA ASN A 448 -0.02 -30.12 23.94
C ASN A 448 -0.92 -30.81 24.98
N PHE A 449 -0.31 -31.50 25.95
CA PHE A 449 -1.06 -32.24 26.96
C PHE A 449 -1.94 -31.31 27.80
N GLY A 450 -3.22 -31.65 27.95
CA GLY A 450 -4.17 -30.86 28.72
C GLY A 450 -4.73 -29.61 28.01
N GLN A 451 -4.47 -29.46 26.71
CA GLN A 451 -4.88 -28.28 25.93
C GLN A 451 -5.77 -28.65 24.73
N THR A 452 -6.67 -29.62 24.87
CA THR A 452 -7.48 -30.11 23.73
C THR A 452 -8.35 -29.01 23.10
N ASN A 453 -9.09 -28.23 23.91
CA ASN A 453 -9.85 -27.05 23.48
C ASN A 453 -8.96 -26.00 22.81
N TYR A 454 -7.86 -25.61 23.45
CA TYR A 454 -6.96 -24.58 22.96
C TYR A 454 -6.27 -24.98 21.65
N SER A 455 -5.79 -26.22 21.56
CA SER A 455 -5.17 -26.76 20.34
C SER A 455 -6.18 -26.82 19.20
N ALA A 456 -7.41 -27.26 19.46
CA ALA A 456 -8.49 -27.29 18.46
C ALA A 456 -8.83 -25.89 17.95
N ALA A 457 -9.01 -24.91 18.85
CA ALA A 457 -9.29 -23.53 18.46
C ALA A 457 -8.13 -22.92 17.62
N LYS A 458 -6.89 -23.12 18.06
CA LYS A 458 -5.69 -22.57 17.40
C LYS A 458 -5.40 -23.22 16.05
N MET A 459 -5.68 -24.51 15.88
CA MET A 459 -5.61 -25.17 14.58
C MET A 459 -6.78 -24.76 13.67
N GLY A 460 -7.97 -24.51 14.24
CA GLY A 460 -9.13 -24.00 13.51
C GLY A 460 -8.85 -22.66 12.82
N LEU A 461 -7.99 -21.82 13.38
CA LEU A 461 -7.56 -20.56 12.77
C LEU A 461 -6.78 -20.77 11.46
N LEU A 462 -6.04 -21.88 11.30
CA LEU A 462 -5.37 -22.19 10.03
C LEU A 462 -6.41 -22.55 8.95
N GLY A 463 -7.43 -23.32 9.32
CA GLY A 463 -8.56 -23.60 8.43
C GLY A 463 -9.27 -22.31 8.00
N PHE A 464 -9.51 -21.40 8.95
CA PHE A 464 -10.09 -20.08 8.67
C PHE A 464 -9.22 -19.28 7.70
N MET A 465 -7.91 -19.16 7.97
CA MET A 465 -6.93 -18.49 7.10
C MET A 465 -6.94 -19.02 5.67
N ASN A 466 -6.89 -20.35 5.52
CA ASN A 466 -6.76 -21.03 4.24
C ASN A 466 -7.89 -20.66 3.28
N THR A 467 -9.09 -20.42 3.81
CA THR A 467 -10.24 -19.99 3.01
C THR A 467 -10.23 -18.48 2.76
N ILE A 468 -10.11 -17.66 3.82
CA ILE A 468 -10.29 -16.21 3.66
C ILE A 468 -9.17 -15.54 2.85
N ARG A 469 -7.98 -16.14 2.76
CA ARG A 469 -6.93 -15.65 1.85
C ARG A 469 -7.33 -15.76 0.37
N ILE A 470 -8.09 -16.80 0.02
CA ILE A 470 -8.53 -17.05 -1.36
C ILE A 470 -9.66 -16.07 -1.70
N GLU A 471 -10.59 -15.87 -0.77
CA GLU A 471 -11.67 -14.88 -0.92
C GLU A 471 -11.14 -13.44 -1.01
N GLY A 472 -10.01 -13.16 -0.34
CA GLY A 472 -9.42 -11.83 -0.23
C GLY A 472 -8.46 -11.44 -1.35
N ASP A 473 -7.97 -12.41 -2.13
CA ASP A 473 -6.86 -12.23 -3.08
C ASP A 473 -7.12 -11.10 -4.09
N LYS A 474 -8.28 -11.12 -4.74
CA LYS A 474 -8.69 -10.09 -5.72
C LYS A 474 -8.84 -8.69 -5.13
N HIS A 475 -8.90 -8.57 -3.81
CA HIS A 475 -9.09 -7.34 -3.07
C HIS A 475 -7.81 -6.86 -2.37
N ASN A 476 -6.64 -7.46 -2.65
CA ASN A 476 -5.37 -7.17 -1.97
C ASN A 476 -5.49 -7.32 -0.44
N ILE A 477 -6.24 -8.34 -0.01
CA ILE A 477 -6.37 -8.73 1.40
C ILE A 477 -5.46 -9.93 1.62
N LYS A 478 -4.41 -9.75 2.42
CA LYS A 478 -3.46 -10.80 2.77
C LYS A 478 -3.74 -11.30 4.18
N VAL A 479 -3.69 -12.61 4.36
CA VAL A 479 -4.02 -13.25 5.63
C VAL A 479 -2.92 -14.23 5.98
N ASN A 480 -2.24 -14.01 7.11
CA ASN A 480 -1.15 -14.88 7.57
C ASN A 480 -1.39 -15.28 9.02
N THR A 481 -0.74 -16.37 9.45
CA THR A 481 -0.84 -16.89 10.81
C THR A 481 0.53 -16.91 11.49
N ILE A 482 0.58 -16.55 12.76
CA ILE A 482 1.79 -16.64 13.58
C ILE A 482 1.60 -17.65 14.73
N ALA A 483 2.66 -18.41 15.03
CA ALA A 483 2.81 -19.26 16.20
C ALA A 483 3.88 -18.63 17.11
N PRO A 484 3.50 -17.67 17.97
CA PRO A 484 4.46 -16.91 18.74
C PRO A 484 4.99 -17.71 19.93
N VAL A 485 6.23 -17.42 20.30
CA VAL A 485 6.88 -17.90 21.53
C VAL A 485 7.35 -16.69 22.32
N ALA A 486 6.66 -16.40 23.43
CA ALA A 486 7.01 -15.33 24.34
C ALA A 486 6.77 -15.75 25.80
N ALA A 487 7.56 -15.19 26.70
CA ALA A 487 7.41 -15.38 28.12
C ALA A 487 6.11 -14.71 28.57
N THR A 488 5.45 -15.36 29.52
CA THR A 488 4.24 -14.83 30.14
C THR A 488 4.53 -14.47 31.59
N ARG A 489 3.69 -13.63 32.20
CA ARG A 489 3.74 -13.33 33.65
C ARG A 489 3.83 -14.57 34.55
N LEU A 490 3.34 -15.72 34.09
CA LEU A 490 3.34 -16.99 34.84
C LEU A 490 4.66 -17.78 34.74
N THR A 491 5.53 -17.45 33.79
CA THR A 491 6.82 -18.13 33.58
C THR A 491 8.02 -17.30 34.08
N GLU A 492 7.75 -16.11 34.60
CA GLU A 492 8.73 -15.13 35.09
C GLU A 492 9.56 -15.67 36.28
N ASP A 493 8.92 -16.35 37.23
CA ASP A 493 9.59 -16.91 38.41
C ASP A 493 10.27 -18.28 38.17
N VAL A 494 10.09 -18.86 36.97
CA VAL A 494 10.50 -20.25 36.65
C VAL A 494 11.63 -20.29 35.62
N LEU A 495 11.68 -19.32 34.71
CA LEU A 495 12.69 -19.28 33.65
C LEU A 495 13.99 -18.61 34.14
N PRO A 496 15.17 -19.11 33.73
CA PRO A 496 16.42 -18.39 33.95
C PRO A 496 16.33 -16.96 33.37
N PRO A 497 16.87 -15.93 34.06
CA PRO A 497 16.76 -14.53 33.62
C PRO A 497 17.22 -14.29 32.18
N GLU A 498 18.31 -14.93 31.74
CA GLU A 498 18.81 -14.82 30.37
C GLU A 498 17.84 -15.37 29.31
N LEU A 499 17.05 -16.39 29.67
CA LEU A 499 16.06 -16.96 28.77
C LEU A 499 14.78 -16.11 28.75
N PHE A 500 14.38 -15.56 29.90
CA PHE A 500 13.26 -14.63 30.00
C PHE A 500 13.49 -13.36 29.15
N GLU A 501 14.70 -12.80 29.20
CA GLU A 501 15.10 -11.64 28.39
C GLU A 501 14.96 -11.90 26.88
N LYS A 502 15.28 -13.12 26.42
CA LYS A 502 15.13 -13.53 25.01
C LYS A 502 13.70 -13.85 24.62
N LEU A 503 12.81 -14.07 25.57
CA LEU A 503 11.42 -14.43 25.33
C LEU A 503 10.47 -13.21 25.39
N LYS A 504 11.04 -12.01 25.28
CA LYS A 504 10.29 -10.76 25.19
C LYS A 504 9.32 -10.73 23.98
N PRO A 505 8.06 -10.28 24.16
CA PRO A 505 7.11 -10.07 23.07
C PRO A 505 7.66 -9.29 21.87
N GLU A 506 8.60 -8.39 22.13
CA GLU A 506 9.29 -7.54 21.15
C GLU A 506 10.10 -8.35 20.13
N PHE A 507 10.47 -9.61 20.41
CA PHE A 507 11.11 -10.48 19.41
C PHE A 507 10.12 -11.06 18.40
N VAL A 508 8.81 -10.99 18.67
CA VAL A 508 7.76 -11.47 17.76
C VAL A 508 7.26 -10.33 16.87
N ALA A 509 7.15 -9.12 17.43
CA ALA A 509 6.56 -7.95 16.77
C ALA A 509 7.12 -7.66 15.36
N PRO A 510 8.44 -7.72 15.08
CA PRO A 510 8.97 -7.42 13.75
C PRO A 510 8.36 -8.26 12.63
N LEU A 511 8.16 -9.57 12.85
CA LEU A 511 7.53 -10.43 11.84
C LEU A 511 6.06 -10.05 11.63
N VAL A 512 5.34 -9.79 12.72
CA VAL A 512 3.91 -9.41 12.65
C VAL A 512 3.74 -8.12 11.86
N LEU A 513 4.56 -7.11 12.18
CA LEU A 513 4.53 -5.83 11.48
C LEU A 513 4.92 -5.99 10.02
N TYR A 514 5.99 -6.74 9.70
CA TYR A 514 6.32 -7.04 8.31
C TYR A 514 5.13 -7.64 7.57
N LEU A 515 4.49 -8.67 8.12
CA LEU A 515 3.31 -9.31 7.51
C LEU A 515 2.11 -8.37 7.38
N CYS A 516 2.03 -7.32 8.20
CA CYS A 516 1.04 -6.25 8.11
C CYS A 516 1.41 -5.10 7.17
N SER A 517 2.65 -5.05 6.66
CA SER A 517 3.09 -3.93 5.84
C SER A 517 2.57 -4.00 4.39
N GLU A 518 2.56 -2.86 3.70
CA GLU A 518 2.27 -2.83 2.25
C GLU A 518 3.30 -3.62 1.43
N GLN A 519 4.56 -3.65 1.88
CA GLN A 519 5.65 -4.36 1.22
C GLN A 519 5.50 -5.89 1.25
N CYS A 520 4.73 -6.43 2.20
CA CYS A 520 4.54 -7.87 2.31
C CYS A 520 3.75 -8.43 1.12
N THR A 521 4.37 -9.36 0.39
CA THR A 521 3.73 -10.11 -0.69
C THR A 521 3.05 -11.39 -0.20
N GLU A 522 3.44 -11.88 0.99
CA GLU A 522 3.03 -13.18 1.54
C GLU A 522 1.55 -13.23 1.94
N THR A 523 0.89 -14.35 1.63
CA THR A 523 -0.47 -14.67 2.10
C THR A 523 -0.63 -16.17 2.28
N GLY A 524 -1.38 -16.60 3.28
CA GLY A 524 -1.59 -18.01 3.61
C GLY A 524 -0.43 -18.71 4.29
N ALA A 525 0.57 -17.98 4.76
CA ALA A 525 1.73 -18.55 5.41
C ALA A 525 1.53 -18.67 6.92
N VAL A 526 2.15 -19.70 7.51
CA VAL A 526 2.23 -19.88 8.97
C VAL A 526 3.69 -19.74 9.39
N TYR A 527 3.96 -18.90 10.38
CA TYR A 527 5.33 -18.68 10.86
C TYR A 527 5.44 -18.88 12.36
N ASN A 528 6.49 -19.56 12.83
CA ASN A 528 6.88 -19.49 14.23
C ASN A 528 7.82 -18.29 14.43
N ALA A 529 7.68 -17.62 15.57
CA ALA A 529 8.46 -16.42 15.88
C ALA A 529 8.72 -16.31 17.38
N GLY A 530 9.97 -16.04 17.76
CA GLY A 530 10.39 -15.78 19.13
C GLY A 530 11.89 -15.84 19.28
N MET A 531 12.46 -15.13 20.27
CA MET A 531 13.90 -15.12 20.55
C MET A 531 14.80 -14.68 19.38
N GLY A 532 14.25 -13.95 18.40
CA GLY A 532 14.94 -13.59 17.16
C GLY A 532 15.04 -14.72 16.13
N TYR A 533 14.40 -15.86 16.39
CA TYR A 533 14.26 -16.96 15.45
C TYR A 533 12.90 -16.90 14.75
N TYR A 534 12.92 -17.04 13.43
CA TYR A 534 11.73 -17.05 12.57
C TYR A 534 11.84 -18.23 11.60
N ASN A 535 10.78 -19.04 11.50
CA ASN A 535 10.69 -20.06 10.46
C ASN A 535 9.26 -20.27 10.00
N ARG A 536 9.10 -20.83 8.81
CA ARG A 536 7.80 -21.19 8.24
C ARG A 536 7.38 -22.59 8.69
N ALA A 537 6.10 -22.75 9.01
CA ALA A 537 5.41 -24.02 9.18
C ALA A 537 4.38 -24.18 8.06
N ALA A 538 4.11 -25.41 7.65
CA ALA A 538 3.22 -25.69 6.51
C ALA A 538 2.48 -27.02 6.66
N VAL A 539 1.33 -27.11 5.98
CA VAL A 539 0.64 -28.37 5.73
C VAL A 539 1.12 -28.91 4.39
N VAL A 540 1.78 -30.06 4.42
CA VAL A 540 2.29 -30.76 3.23
C VAL A 540 1.56 -32.08 3.04
N THR A 541 1.47 -32.54 1.80
CA THR A 541 0.90 -33.83 1.44
C THR A 541 1.97 -34.66 0.74
N GLY A 542 2.20 -35.88 1.23
CA GLY A 542 3.11 -36.82 0.56
C GLY A 542 2.52 -37.36 -0.75
N PRO A 543 3.35 -37.94 -1.63
CA PRO A 543 2.93 -38.40 -2.97
C PRO A 543 1.94 -39.58 -2.94
N GLY A 544 1.82 -40.29 -1.81
CA GLY A 544 0.91 -41.41 -1.65
C GLY A 544 1.30 -42.66 -2.45
N ALA A 545 0.35 -43.58 -2.63
CA ALA A 545 0.56 -44.80 -3.42
C ALA A 545 -0.75 -45.31 -4.02
N VAL A 546 -0.67 -45.86 -5.24
CA VAL A 546 -1.76 -46.59 -5.87
C VAL A 546 -1.78 -48.02 -5.33
N VAL A 547 -2.84 -48.38 -4.61
CA VAL A 547 -3.03 -49.71 -3.98
C VAL A 547 -4.08 -50.56 -4.70
N GLY A 548 -4.70 -50.03 -5.76
CA GLY A 548 -5.69 -50.73 -6.58
C GLY A 548 -5.70 -50.20 -8.01
N ASP A 549 -6.62 -50.70 -8.83
CA ASP A 549 -6.72 -50.34 -10.26
C ASP A 549 -7.97 -49.51 -10.60
N GLY A 550 -8.72 -49.09 -9.57
CA GLY A 550 -9.98 -48.37 -9.72
C GLY A 550 -11.17 -49.24 -10.16
N LYS A 551 -10.99 -50.56 -10.25
CA LYS A 551 -12.04 -51.53 -10.61
C LYS A 551 -12.35 -52.48 -9.47
N GLU A 552 -11.32 -52.96 -8.78
CA GLU A 552 -11.47 -53.77 -7.57
C GLU A 552 -11.16 -52.96 -6.32
N ILE A 553 -11.93 -53.20 -5.25
CA ILE A 553 -11.75 -52.53 -3.97
C ILE A 553 -10.49 -53.11 -3.29
N PRO A 554 -9.47 -52.31 -2.95
CA PRO A 554 -8.29 -52.79 -2.23
C PRO A 554 -8.66 -53.34 -0.86
N THR A 555 -8.04 -54.45 -0.45
CA THR A 555 -8.21 -54.99 0.92
C THR A 555 -7.39 -54.19 1.94
N PRO A 556 -7.76 -54.20 3.23
CA PRO A 556 -6.94 -53.62 4.30
C PRO A 556 -5.50 -54.16 4.33
N GLU A 557 -5.28 -55.43 4.00
CA GLU A 557 -3.96 -56.05 3.93
C GLU A 557 -3.10 -55.47 2.80
N ALA A 558 -3.71 -55.18 1.64
CA ALA A 558 -3.01 -54.52 0.52
C ALA A 558 -2.57 -53.10 0.89
N VAL A 559 -3.43 -52.37 1.63
CA VAL A 559 -3.10 -51.05 2.20
C VAL A 559 -1.97 -51.17 3.22
N ALA A 560 -2.05 -52.13 4.14
CA ALA A 560 -1.02 -52.37 5.15
C ALA A 560 0.34 -52.72 4.50
N ALA A 561 0.34 -53.54 3.44
CA ALA A 561 1.54 -53.85 2.68
C ALA A 561 2.14 -52.62 1.96
N SER A 562 1.30 -51.64 1.61
CA SER A 562 1.72 -50.40 0.93
C SER A 562 1.94 -49.22 1.88
N ILE A 563 1.72 -49.39 3.19
CA ILE A 563 1.66 -48.28 4.16
C ILE A 563 2.96 -47.47 4.21
N GLY A 564 4.10 -48.11 3.96
CA GLY A 564 5.41 -47.45 3.89
C GLY A 564 5.47 -46.36 2.82
N LYS A 565 4.84 -46.60 1.66
CA LYS A 565 4.76 -45.62 0.56
C LYS A 565 3.70 -44.56 0.85
N ILE A 566 2.54 -44.98 1.35
CA ILE A 566 1.40 -44.10 1.67
C ILE A 566 1.81 -43.02 2.69
N LYS A 567 2.57 -43.39 3.73
CA LYS A 567 2.97 -42.48 4.81
C LYS A 567 4.22 -41.65 4.51
N SER A 568 4.84 -41.83 3.34
CA SER A 568 6.08 -41.11 3.01
C SER A 568 5.81 -39.62 2.86
N LEU A 569 6.73 -38.81 3.37
CA LEU A 569 6.79 -37.36 3.11
C LEU A 569 8.01 -36.98 2.25
N GLU A 570 8.72 -37.98 1.71
CA GLU A 570 9.67 -37.75 0.62
C GLU A 570 8.90 -37.19 -0.57
N ASP A 571 9.39 -36.09 -1.15
CA ASP A 571 8.72 -35.32 -2.20
C ASP A 571 7.32 -34.79 -1.81
N ALA A 572 7.08 -34.53 -0.52
CA ALA A 572 5.84 -33.90 -0.09
C ALA A 572 5.74 -32.44 -0.56
N GLU A 573 4.54 -32.05 -0.97
CA GLU A 573 4.27 -30.74 -1.55
C GLU A 573 3.20 -29.97 -0.77
N GLU A 574 3.21 -28.65 -0.91
CA GLU A 574 2.14 -27.78 -0.47
C GLU A 574 1.18 -27.51 -1.62
N PHE A 575 -0.11 -27.35 -1.29
CA PHE A 575 -1.12 -27.04 -2.28
C PHE A 575 -1.74 -25.66 -2.08
N PRO A 576 -1.95 -24.90 -3.17
CA PRO A 576 -2.52 -23.56 -3.10
C PRO A 576 -4.01 -23.55 -2.76
N ASP A 577 -4.72 -24.67 -2.90
CA ASP A 577 -6.12 -24.85 -2.51
C ASP A 577 -6.50 -26.34 -2.48
N ALA A 578 -7.75 -26.63 -2.06
CA ALA A 578 -8.27 -27.98 -1.96
C ALA A 578 -8.41 -28.70 -3.32
N MET A 579 -8.62 -27.96 -4.42
CA MET A 579 -8.78 -28.57 -5.75
C MET A 579 -7.43 -29.02 -6.32
N ALA A 580 -6.38 -28.21 -6.13
CA ALA A 580 -5.02 -28.55 -6.52
C ALA A 580 -4.52 -29.85 -5.84
N ALA A 581 -4.94 -30.09 -4.59
CA ALA A 581 -4.58 -31.31 -3.85
C ALA A 581 -5.12 -32.61 -4.48
N PHE A 582 -6.14 -32.56 -5.33
CA PHE A 582 -6.64 -33.74 -6.06
C PHE A 582 -5.80 -34.12 -7.28
N GLY A 583 -4.99 -33.19 -7.82
CA GLY A 583 -4.20 -33.40 -9.04
C GLY A 583 -3.33 -34.67 -9.00
N PRO A 584 -2.45 -34.83 -7.99
CA PRO A 584 -1.59 -36.02 -7.89
C PRO A 584 -2.37 -37.33 -7.82
N MET A 585 -3.54 -37.33 -7.18
CA MET A 585 -4.40 -38.52 -7.11
C MET A 585 -4.94 -38.88 -8.49
N LEU A 586 -5.37 -37.91 -9.30
CA LEU A 586 -5.87 -38.15 -10.66
C LEU A 586 -4.73 -38.59 -11.60
N ASP A 587 -3.56 -37.97 -11.48
CA ASP A 587 -2.37 -38.32 -12.26
C ASP A 587 -1.90 -39.75 -11.99
N ALA A 588 -2.02 -40.21 -10.74
CA ALA A 588 -1.66 -41.56 -10.35
C ALA A 588 -2.47 -42.65 -11.08
N PHE A 589 -3.68 -42.35 -11.56
CA PHE A 589 -4.51 -43.26 -12.36
C PHE A 589 -4.48 -42.97 -13.86
N SER A 590 -3.75 -41.94 -14.29
CA SER A 590 -3.63 -41.58 -15.69
C SER A 590 -2.65 -42.51 -16.42
N PRO A 591 -2.91 -42.86 -17.70
CA PRO A 591 -2.01 -43.72 -18.46
C PRO A 591 -0.64 -43.05 -18.62
N LYS A 592 0.41 -43.65 -18.05
CA LYS A 592 1.79 -43.14 -18.22
C LYS A 592 2.14 -43.13 -19.71
N LYS A 593 2.43 -41.95 -20.28
CA LYS A 593 3.04 -41.86 -21.62
C LYS A 593 4.32 -42.68 -21.61
N LYS A 594 4.42 -43.68 -22.49
CA LYS A 594 5.68 -44.39 -22.76
C LYS A 594 6.70 -43.35 -23.22
N GLY A 595 7.80 -43.19 -22.49
CA GLY A 595 8.86 -42.27 -22.83
C GLY A 595 9.41 -42.55 -24.23
N THR A 596 9.37 -41.53 -25.09
CA THR A 596 10.36 -41.38 -26.15
C THR A 596 11.45 -40.49 -25.59
N ALA A 597 12.69 -40.99 -25.62
CA ALA A 597 13.86 -40.16 -25.45
C ALA A 597 13.86 -39.04 -26.51
N SER A 598 14.34 -37.86 -26.08
CA SER A 598 14.68 -36.66 -26.86
C SER A 598 13.58 -36.07 -27.75
N GLU A 599 13.06 -34.89 -27.38
CA GLU A 599 13.21 -33.63 -28.16
C GLU A 599 12.38 -32.49 -27.55
N GLU A 600 12.80 -31.28 -27.89
CA GLU A 600 12.51 -29.98 -27.30
C GLU A 600 11.05 -29.50 -27.39
N SER A 601 10.74 -28.59 -26.46
CA SER A 601 9.74 -27.51 -26.46
C SER A 601 8.59 -27.50 -27.48
N GLY A 602 7.35 -27.43 -26.99
CA GLY A 602 6.19 -26.95 -27.75
C GLY A 602 4.91 -26.97 -26.92
N GLY A 603 4.60 -25.86 -26.25
CA GLY A 603 3.36 -25.69 -25.48
C GLY A 603 2.11 -25.70 -26.37
N LEU A 604 1.03 -26.31 -25.86
CA LEU A 604 -0.29 -26.32 -26.49
C LEU A 604 -0.84 -24.88 -26.57
N THR A 605 -1.04 -24.37 -27.80
CA THR A 605 -1.74 -23.11 -28.03
C THR A 605 -3.23 -23.37 -28.28
N VAL A 606 -4.06 -22.40 -27.88
CA VAL A 606 -5.52 -22.41 -28.04
C VAL A 606 -5.97 -22.61 -29.50
N ALA A 607 -5.11 -22.27 -30.47
CA ALA A 607 -5.35 -22.49 -31.89
C ALA A 607 -5.44 -23.98 -32.28
N GLY A 608 -4.65 -24.86 -31.64
CA GLY A 608 -4.64 -26.30 -31.95
C GLY A 608 -5.88 -27.07 -31.49
N VAL A 609 -6.70 -26.46 -30.63
CA VAL A 609 -7.96 -27.04 -30.14
C VAL A 609 -9.11 -26.87 -31.15
N PHE A 610 -9.05 -25.85 -32.01
CA PHE A 610 -10.13 -25.55 -32.96
C PHE A 610 -9.99 -26.26 -34.33
N GLU A 611 -8.83 -26.81 -34.67
CA GLU A 611 -8.63 -27.56 -35.94
C GLU A 611 -9.12 -29.02 -35.89
N ASN A 612 -9.47 -29.56 -34.71
CA ASN A 612 -9.83 -30.98 -34.54
C ASN A 612 -11.34 -31.23 -34.28
N ILE A 613 -12.21 -30.26 -34.58
CA ILE A 613 -13.65 -30.48 -34.55
C ILE A 613 -14.09 -30.97 -35.95
N PRO A 614 -14.63 -32.20 -36.10
CA PRO A 614 -15.23 -32.63 -37.36
C PRO A 614 -16.48 -31.78 -37.63
N GLY A 615 -16.64 -31.34 -38.88
CA GLY A 615 -17.68 -30.39 -39.31
C GLY A 615 -19.12 -30.81 -39.07
#